data_AF-A0A7J7WYA3-F1
#
_entry.id   AF-A0A7J7WYA3-F1
#
_cell.length_a   1.000
_cell.length_b   1.000
_cell.length_c   1.000
_cell.angle_alpha   90.00
_cell.angle_beta   90.00
_cell.angle_gamma   90.00
#
_symmetry.space_group_name_H-M   'P 1'
#
loop_
_entity.id
_entity.type
_entity.pdbx_description
1 polymer ?
#
loop_
_entity_poly.entity_id
_entity_poly.type
_entity_poly.pdbx_seq_one_letter_code
_entity_poly.pdbx_strand_id
1 'polypeptide(L)'
;MFQDEIEDFLRKRIQDAPEEFLSELAEYLIKPLNKIYLEVVRSVFMSSTTSASGTGRKRTIKDLQEEVSNLYNNIRLFEKGMKFFTDDTQTALTKHLLKTVCTDVTNLIFNFLASDLMMAVDDPAAITSEVRKKILSKLSEETKLVLTKLHSSLNEKSIEDFLSCLDSAAETCDIMVKRGDKKRERQILFQHRQALAEQLKVTEDPALILHLTSVLLFQSSTHSMLHAPGRCVPQIIALLKSKIPEDQHTLLVKYQGLVVRHLVHQNKKTGQEEDPLSNELDSEEEDSTSTTRKELQELSSSIKDLVLKSRKSSMTEE
;
A
#
# COMPACT_ATOMS: atom_id res chain seq x y z
N MET A 1 -21.91 30.51 -12.40
CA MET A 1 -23.02 31.40 -12.84
C MET A 1 -23.34 32.32 -11.68
N PHE A 2 -23.51 33.62 -11.94
CA PHE A 2 -23.84 34.60 -10.91
C PHE A 2 -25.36 34.76 -10.78
N GLN A 3 -25.84 35.13 -9.59
CA GLN A 3 -27.27 35.27 -9.28
C GLN A 3 -27.95 36.27 -10.24
N ASP A 4 -27.30 37.41 -10.48
CA ASP A 4 -27.79 38.47 -11.37
C ASP A 4 -28.08 37.97 -12.79
N GLU A 5 -27.28 37.02 -13.30
CA GLU A 5 -27.48 36.43 -14.63
C GLU A 5 -28.72 35.53 -14.69
N ILE A 6 -29.04 34.85 -13.58
CA ILE A 6 -30.23 34.01 -13.45
C ILE A 6 -31.46 34.90 -13.31
N GLU A 7 -31.39 35.95 -12.50
CA GLU A 7 -32.47 36.93 -12.34
C GLU A 7 -32.80 37.61 -13.68
N ASP A 8 -31.80 38.07 -14.42
CA ASP A 8 -31.98 38.68 -15.74
C ASP A 8 -32.64 37.72 -16.74
N PHE A 9 -32.34 36.43 -16.66
CA PHE A 9 -32.96 35.41 -17.49
C PHE A 9 -34.42 35.17 -17.08
N LEU A 10 -34.71 35.09 -15.78
CA LEU A 10 -36.05 34.90 -15.25
C LEU A 10 -36.96 36.09 -15.56
N ARG A 11 -36.46 37.33 -15.41
CA ARG A 11 -37.17 38.58 -15.79
C ARG A 11 -37.63 38.58 -17.24
N LYS A 12 -36.80 38.07 -18.16
CA LYS A 12 -37.13 37.99 -19.60
C LYS A 12 -38.19 36.94 -19.91
N ARG A 13 -38.32 35.90 -19.07
CA ARG A 13 -39.22 34.76 -19.29
C ARG A 13 -40.53 34.86 -18.52
N ILE A 14 -40.53 35.58 -17.40
CA ILE A 14 -41.67 35.74 -16.49
C ILE A 14 -41.90 37.24 -16.30
N GLN A 15 -42.65 37.84 -17.22
CA GLN A 15 -42.78 39.31 -17.34
C GLN A 15 -43.68 39.95 -16.26
N ASP A 16 -44.50 39.15 -15.56
CA ASP A 16 -45.50 39.62 -14.58
C ASP A 16 -45.19 39.18 -13.12
N ALA A 17 -43.95 38.81 -12.82
CA ALA A 17 -43.55 38.38 -11.47
C ALA A 17 -42.95 39.54 -10.64
N PRO A 18 -43.24 39.62 -9.33
CA PRO A 18 -42.58 40.55 -8.42
C PRO A 18 -41.06 40.33 -8.38
N GLU A 19 -40.30 41.41 -8.27
CA GLU A 19 -38.83 41.37 -8.30
C GLU A 19 -38.26 40.55 -7.14
N GLU A 20 -38.84 40.63 -5.94
CA GLU A 20 -38.47 39.83 -4.77
C GLU A 20 -38.62 38.32 -5.02
N PHE A 21 -39.69 37.91 -5.72
CA PHE A 21 -39.91 36.50 -6.06
C PHE A 21 -38.89 35.98 -7.07
N LEU A 22 -38.49 36.81 -8.03
CA LEU A 22 -37.46 36.46 -9.01
C LEU A 22 -36.09 36.27 -8.35
N SER A 23 -35.76 37.10 -7.36
CA SER A 23 -34.53 36.97 -6.57
C SER A 23 -34.51 35.71 -5.71
N GLU A 24 -35.60 35.40 -4.99
CA GLU A 24 -35.71 34.15 -4.21
C GLU A 24 -35.58 32.91 -5.10
N LEU A 25 -36.21 32.95 -6.28
CA LEU A 25 -36.13 31.85 -7.24
C LEU A 25 -34.73 31.70 -7.82
N ALA A 26 -34.03 32.80 -8.11
CA ALA A 26 -32.65 32.77 -8.57
C ALA A 26 -31.70 32.20 -7.50
N GLU A 27 -31.89 32.58 -6.23
CA GLU A 27 -31.13 32.07 -5.10
C GLU A 27 -31.39 30.56 -4.88
N TYR A 28 -32.63 30.10 -5.08
CA TYR A 28 -32.94 28.67 -5.03
C TYR A 28 -32.29 27.89 -6.18
N LEU A 29 -32.27 28.46 -7.39
CA LEU A 29 -31.80 27.79 -8.61
C LEU A 29 -30.27 27.82 -8.77
N ILE A 30 -29.56 28.76 -8.14
CA ILE A 30 -28.11 28.91 -8.33
C ILE A 30 -27.32 27.66 -7.91
N LYS A 31 -27.71 27.01 -6.80
CA LYS A 31 -27.05 25.81 -6.30
C LYS A 31 -27.22 24.61 -7.24
N PRO A 32 -28.44 24.20 -7.65
CA PRO A 32 -28.62 23.09 -8.58
C PRO A 32 -28.06 23.39 -9.98
N LEU A 33 -28.17 24.62 -10.48
CA LEU A 33 -27.62 24.99 -11.79
C LEU A 33 -26.08 24.96 -11.81
N ASN A 34 -25.42 25.45 -10.75
CA ASN A 34 -23.96 25.34 -10.65
C ASN A 34 -23.51 23.89 -10.52
N LYS A 35 -24.26 23.03 -9.82
CA LYS A 35 -23.96 21.59 -9.75
C LYS A 35 -23.99 20.95 -11.14
N ILE A 36 -25.05 21.16 -11.91
CA ILE A 36 -25.20 20.62 -13.28
C ILE A 36 -24.13 21.20 -14.20
N TYR A 37 -23.85 22.50 -14.11
CA TYR A 37 -22.79 23.16 -14.87
C TYR A 37 -21.42 22.52 -14.61
N LEU A 38 -21.06 22.28 -13.35
CA LEU A 38 -19.81 21.62 -12.99
C LEU A 38 -19.74 20.17 -13.48
N GLU A 39 -20.85 19.43 -13.44
CA GLU A 39 -20.93 18.07 -14.00
C GLU A 39 -20.71 18.06 -15.53
N VAL A 40 -21.30 19.01 -16.25
CA VAL A 40 -21.13 19.18 -17.71
C VAL A 40 -19.69 19.59 -18.03
N VAL A 41 -19.10 20.55 -17.31
CA VAL A 41 -17.70 20.94 -17.47
C VAL A 41 -16.77 19.75 -17.23
N ARG A 42 -17.03 18.95 -16.20
CA ARG A 42 -16.27 17.73 -15.89
C ARG A 42 -16.37 16.71 -17.03
N SER A 43 -17.57 16.48 -17.57
CA SER A 43 -17.82 15.58 -18.70
C SER A 43 -17.12 16.03 -19.99
N VAL A 44 -17.20 17.32 -20.34
CA VAL A 44 -16.55 17.90 -21.53
C VAL A 44 -15.03 17.89 -21.39
N PHE A 45 -14.51 18.22 -20.20
CA PHE A 45 -13.08 18.18 -19.91
C PHE A 45 -12.52 16.75 -20.02
N MET A 46 -13.24 15.75 -19.49
CA MET A 46 -12.88 14.34 -19.60
C MET A 46 -12.95 13.82 -21.04
N SER A 47 -13.91 14.31 -21.84
CA SER A 47 -14.05 13.95 -23.25
C SER A 47 -12.94 14.55 -24.13
N SER A 48 -12.45 15.74 -23.78
CA SER A 48 -11.45 16.50 -24.55
C SER A 48 -10.00 16.08 -24.30
N THR A 49 -9.73 15.34 -23.21
CA THR A 49 -8.36 15.00 -22.75
C THR A 49 -7.94 13.55 -23.03
N THR A 50 -8.71 12.80 -23.82
CA THR A 50 -8.42 11.38 -24.14
C THR A 50 -7.63 11.16 -25.44
N SER A 51 -6.95 12.19 -25.95
CA SER A 51 -6.02 12.08 -27.08
C SER A 51 -4.63 12.57 -26.67
N ALA A 52 -3.64 11.66 -26.76
CA ALA A 52 -2.19 11.87 -26.63
C ALA A 52 -1.54 11.70 -25.22
N SER A 53 -0.81 10.58 -25.11
CA SER A 53 0.53 10.40 -24.49
C SER A 53 0.97 11.21 -23.26
N GLY A 54 1.37 10.49 -22.21
CA GLY A 54 2.58 10.74 -21.42
C GLY A 54 2.55 11.91 -20.42
N THR A 55 2.69 11.59 -19.14
CA THR A 55 2.92 12.49 -17.98
C THR A 55 1.75 13.41 -17.61
N GLY A 56 1.15 13.19 -16.43
CA GLY A 56 0.12 14.07 -15.84
C GLY A 56 -1.34 13.65 -16.05
N ARG A 57 -1.63 12.35 -16.21
CA ARG A 57 -3.02 11.87 -16.32
C ARG A 57 -3.73 12.08 -14.99
N LYS A 58 -4.68 13.03 -14.92
CA LYS A 58 -5.70 13.03 -13.85
C LYS A 58 -6.32 11.64 -13.83
N ARG A 59 -6.03 10.86 -12.77
CA ARG A 59 -6.50 9.47 -12.62
C ARG A 59 -8.02 9.47 -12.72
N THR A 60 -8.58 8.59 -13.54
CA THR A 60 -10.05 8.52 -13.62
C THR A 60 -10.60 7.90 -12.35
N ILE A 61 -11.85 8.19 -12.00
CA ILE A 61 -12.51 7.56 -10.85
C ILE A 61 -12.57 6.03 -10.99
N LYS A 62 -12.61 5.52 -12.23
CA LYS A 62 -12.55 4.09 -12.52
C LYS A 62 -11.18 3.49 -12.16
N ASP A 63 -10.09 4.17 -12.53
CA ASP A 63 -8.73 3.73 -12.19
C ASP A 63 -8.53 3.73 -10.67
N LEU A 64 -9.03 4.77 -9.98
CA LEU A 64 -9.02 4.83 -8.52
C LEU A 64 -9.81 3.67 -7.89
N GLN A 65 -11.03 3.42 -8.36
CA GLN A 65 -11.86 2.33 -7.85
C GLN A 65 -11.18 0.96 -8.03
N GLU A 66 -10.49 0.75 -9.15
CA GLU A 66 -9.72 -0.47 -9.40
C GLU A 66 -8.52 -0.59 -8.45
N GLU A 67 -7.72 0.47 -8.29
CA GLU A 67 -6.58 0.48 -7.37
C GLU A 67 -7.00 0.29 -5.91
N VAL A 68 -8.02 1.03 -5.45
CA VAL A 68 -8.58 0.89 -4.09
C VAL A 68 -9.10 -0.53 -3.89
N SER A 69 -9.83 -1.10 -4.85
CA SER A 69 -10.30 -2.48 -4.77
C SER A 69 -9.14 -3.48 -4.71
N ASN A 70 -8.07 -3.26 -5.47
CA ASN A 70 -6.90 -4.14 -5.46
C ASN A 70 -6.19 -4.10 -4.10
N LEU A 71 -5.93 -2.91 -3.55
CA LEU A 71 -5.31 -2.74 -2.23
C LEU A 71 -6.21 -3.29 -1.12
N TYR A 72 -7.51 -3.04 -1.17
CA TYR A 72 -8.48 -3.58 -0.22
C TYR A 72 -8.42 -5.12 -0.15
N ASN A 73 -8.41 -5.78 -1.32
CA ASN A 73 -8.32 -7.24 -1.37
C ASN A 73 -6.95 -7.75 -0.90
N ASN A 74 -5.86 -7.04 -1.19
CA ASN A 74 -4.53 -7.37 -0.66
C ASN A 74 -4.52 -7.29 0.87
N ILE A 75 -5.06 -6.21 1.47
CA ILE A 75 -5.14 -6.02 2.93
C ILE A 75 -5.87 -7.20 3.58
N ARG A 76 -7.03 -7.60 3.04
CA ARG A 76 -7.78 -8.77 3.55
C ARG A 76 -7.02 -10.08 3.45
N LEU A 77 -6.26 -10.28 2.36
CA LEU A 77 -5.48 -11.50 2.19
C LEU A 77 -4.23 -11.52 3.09
N PHE A 78 -3.60 -10.37 3.32
CA PHE A 78 -2.50 -10.23 4.28
C PHE A 78 -2.98 -10.46 5.71
N GLU A 79 -4.12 -9.88 6.09
CA GLU A 79 -4.75 -10.12 7.40
C GLU A 79 -4.98 -11.62 7.65
N LYS A 80 -5.47 -12.36 6.67
CA LYS A 80 -5.59 -13.84 6.75
C LYS A 80 -4.24 -14.50 7.03
N GLY A 81 -3.17 -14.09 6.35
CA GLY A 81 -1.82 -14.63 6.56
C GLY A 81 -1.24 -14.30 7.93
N MET A 82 -1.58 -13.15 8.51
CA MET A 82 -1.09 -12.73 9.83
C MET A 82 -1.72 -13.53 10.97
N LYS A 83 -2.87 -14.17 10.75
CA LYS A 83 -3.53 -15.05 11.74
C LYS A 83 -2.76 -16.34 12.03
N PHE A 84 -1.69 -16.63 11.28
CA PHE A 84 -0.76 -17.74 11.56
C PHE A 84 0.24 -17.42 12.68
N PHE A 85 0.34 -16.16 13.10
CA PHE A 85 1.26 -15.70 14.13
C PHE A 85 0.50 -15.23 15.37
N THR A 86 1.16 -15.27 16.53
CA THR A 86 0.58 -14.84 17.82
C THR A 86 1.26 -13.56 18.35
N ASP A 87 0.55 -12.91 19.28
CA ASP A 87 1.00 -11.86 20.19
C ASP A 87 1.87 -10.75 19.54
N ASP A 88 3.17 -10.75 19.85
CA ASP A 88 4.10 -9.69 19.44
C ASP A 88 4.36 -9.69 17.94
N THR A 89 4.40 -10.87 17.32
CA THR A 89 4.65 -10.98 15.88
C THR A 89 3.42 -10.50 15.12
N GLN A 90 2.23 -10.92 15.54
CA GLN A 90 0.99 -10.45 14.94
C GLN A 90 0.86 -8.94 15.08
N THR A 91 1.16 -8.39 16.26
CA THR A 91 1.16 -6.93 16.51
C THR A 91 2.16 -6.20 15.61
N ALA A 92 3.36 -6.75 15.44
CA ALA A 92 4.41 -6.19 14.58
C ALA A 92 4.01 -6.19 13.09
N LEU A 93 3.34 -7.24 12.63
CA LEU A 93 2.78 -7.35 11.29
C LEU A 93 1.64 -6.36 11.11
N THR A 94 0.71 -6.24 12.07
CA THR A 94 -0.45 -5.33 12.00
C THR A 94 0.02 -3.89 11.85
N LYS A 95 0.97 -3.49 12.71
CA LYS A 95 1.59 -2.16 12.62
C LYS A 95 2.29 -1.93 11.29
N HIS A 96 2.91 -2.95 10.70
CA HIS A 96 3.57 -2.81 9.41
C HIS A 96 2.56 -2.63 8.29
N LEU A 97 1.50 -3.45 8.23
CA LEU A 97 0.45 -3.35 7.22
C LEU A 97 -0.28 -2.00 7.27
N LEU A 98 -0.59 -1.50 8.48
CA LEU A 98 -1.20 -0.17 8.66
C LEU A 98 -0.31 0.95 8.12
N LYS A 99 1.00 0.86 8.33
CA LYS A 99 1.98 1.89 7.90
C LYS A 99 2.41 1.81 6.44
N THR A 100 1.99 0.77 5.73
CA THR A 100 2.37 0.51 4.34
C THR A 100 1.11 0.50 3.48
N VAL A 101 0.58 -0.68 3.15
CA VAL A 101 -0.54 -0.86 2.21
C VAL A 101 -1.81 -0.10 2.64
N CYS A 102 -2.13 -0.06 3.94
CA CYS A 102 -3.27 0.71 4.44
C CYS A 102 -3.04 2.23 4.33
N THR A 103 -1.80 2.67 4.53
CA THR A 103 -1.41 4.07 4.34
C THR A 103 -1.48 4.43 2.85
N ASP A 104 -1.05 3.54 1.95
CA ASP A 104 -1.12 3.74 0.50
C ASP A 104 -2.56 3.91 0.03
N VAL A 105 -3.48 3.01 0.40
CA VAL A 105 -4.90 3.13 0.00
C VAL A 105 -5.55 4.37 0.61
N THR A 106 -5.18 4.74 1.84
CA THR A 106 -5.64 5.99 2.45
C THR A 106 -5.16 7.18 1.63
N ASN A 107 -3.87 7.20 1.29
CA ASN A 107 -3.27 8.27 0.50
C ASN A 107 -3.89 8.38 -0.90
N LEU A 108 -4.28 7.26 -1.53
CA LEU A 108 -5.02 7.29 -2.80
C LEU A 108 -6.34 8.04 -2.69
N ILE A 109 -7.14 7.74 -1.66
CA ILE A 109 -8.44 8.40 -1.43
C ILE A 109 -8.21 9.89 -1.13
N PHE A 110 -7.24 10.20 -0.27
CA PHE A 110 -6.88 11.58 0.05
C PHE A 110 -6.41 12.36 -1.19
N ASN A 111 -5.58 11.76 -2.04
CA ASN A 111 -5.08 12.41 -3.26
C ASN A 111 -6.21 12.66 -4.28
N PHE A 112 -7.15 11.71 -4.36
CA PHE A 112 -8.34 11.87 -5.20
C PHE A 112 -9.16 13.08 -4.76
N LEU A 113 -9.48 13.19 -3.46
CA LEU A 113 -10.22 14.34 -2.92
C LEU A 113 -9.42 15.65 -3.02
N ALA A 114 -8.09 15.58 -2.85
CA ALA A 114 -7.22 16.74 -3.01
C ALA A 114 -7.20 17.28 -4.45
N SER A 115 -7.60 16.48 -5.45
CA SER A 115 -7.66 16.91 -6.84
C SER A 115 -8.69 18.01 -7.04
N ASP A 116 -9.83 17.93 -6.36
CA ASP A 116 -10.88 18.95 -6.41
C ASP A 116 -10.47 20.24 -5.67
N LEU A 117 -9.47 20.16 -4.79
CA LEU A 117 -8.90 21.27 -4.04
C LEU A 117 -7.63 21.87 -4.69
N MET A 118 -7.21 21.38 -5.87
CA MET A 118 -5.91 21.71 -6.49
C MET A 118 -4.70 21.43 -5.58
N MET A 119 -4.82 20.43 -4.70
CA MET A 119 -3.79 20.01 -3.74
C MET A 119 -3.23 18.61 -4.03
N ALA A 120 -3.69 17.96 -5.10
CA ALA A 120 -3.22 16.63 -5.48
C ALA A 120 -1.75 16.65 -5.88
N VAL A 121 -1.07 15.54 -5.59
CA VAL A 121 0.32 15.29 -5.96
C VAL A 121 0.39 14.15 -6.97
N ASP A 122 1.45 14.14 -7.78
CA ASP A 122 1.65 13.08 -8.78
C ASP A 122 1.88 11.71 -8.15
N ASP A 123 2.61 11.69 -7.04
CA ASP A 123 2.88 10.48 -6.25
C ASP A 123 2.09 10.51 -4.92
N PRO A 124 1.01 9.72 -4.80
CA PRO A 124 0.28 9.57 -3.54
C PRO A 124 1.14 9.10 -2.36
N ALA A 125 2.27 8.41 -2.59
CA ALA A 125 3.15 7.96 -1.52
C ALA A 125 3.84 9.15 -0.80
N ALA A 126 3.96 10.31 -1.44
CA ALA A 126 4.49 11.53 -0.83
C ALA A 126 3.50 12.20 0.15
N ILE A 127 2.23 11.76 0.21
CA ILE A 127 1.24 12.31 1.13
C ILE A 127 1.55 11.85 2.57
N THR A 128 2.03 12.78 3.39
CA THR A 128 2.30 12.50 4.81
C THR A 128 1.05 12.67 5.68
N SER A 129 1.18 12.31 6.96
CA SER A 129 0.17 12.56 7.99
C SER A 129 -0.27 14.04 8.05
N GLU A 130 0.70 14.94 7.95
CA GLU A 130 0.51 16.39 7.99
C GLU A 130 -0.22 16.88 6.74
N VAL A 131 0.13 16.34 5.56
CA VAL A 131 -0.57 16.65 4.30
C VAL A 131 -2.02 16.19 4.37
N ARG A 132 -2.29 14.98 4.88
CA ARG A 132 -3.68 14.49 5.11
C ARG A 132 -4.46 15.43 6.02
N LYS A 133 -3.87 15.90 7.12
CA LYS A 133 -4.52 16.88 8.03
C LYS A 133 -4.82 18.21 7.34
N LYS A 134 -3.94 18.69 6.47
CA LYS A 134 -4.19 19.89 5.66
C LYS A 134 -5.37 19.69 4.71
N ILE A 135 -5.43 18.55 4.03
CA ILE A 135 -6.56 18.19 3.15
C ILE A 135 -7.86 18.11 3.95
N LEU A 136 -7.88 17.43 5.10
CA LEU A 136 -9.05 17.34 6.00
C LEU A 136 -9.65 18.70 6.34
N SER A 137 -8.80 19.72 6.58
CA SER A 137 -9.27 21.06 6.95
C SER A 137 -10.06 21.79 5.85
N LYS A 138 -10.02 21.28 4.61
CA LYS A 138 -10.63 21.88 3.40
C LYS A 138 -11.83 21.08 2.86
N LEU A 139 -12.12 19.93 3.45
CA LEU A 139 -13.25 19.08 3.06
C LEU A 139 -14.55 19.52 3.73
N SER A 140 -15.69 19.11 3.16
CA SER A 140 -17.00 19.26 3.79
C SER A 140 -17.06 18.51 5.13
N GLU A 141 -17.91 18.95 6.06
CA GLU A 141 -17.98 18.36 7.40
C GLU A 141 -18.34 16.86 7.38
N GLU A 142 -19.18 16.43 6.45
CA GLU A 142 -19.54 15.03 6.25
C GLU A 142 -18.32 14.17 5.85
N THR A 143 -17.63 14.53 4.76
CA THR A 143 -16.45 13.80 4.28
C THR A 143 -15.30 13.89 5.27
N LYS A 144 -15.11 15.05 5.91
CA LYS A 144 -14.08 15.26 6.93
C LYS A 144 -14.25 14.35 8.13
N LEU A 145 -15.47 14.09 8.58
CA LEU A 145 -15.74 13.21 9.73
C LEU A 145 -15.27 11.78 9.45
N VAL A 146 -15.66 11.19 8.31
CA VAL A 146 -15.29 9.81 7.97
C VAL A 146 -13.81 9.68 7.60
N LEU A 147 -13.22 10.66 6.91
CA LEU A 147 -11.80 10.65 6.55
C LEU A 147 -10.90 10.90 7.77
N THR A 148 -11.39 11.63 8.79
CA THR A 148 -10.67 11.76 10.07
C THR A 148 -10.57 10.40 10.75
N LYS A 149 -11.67 9.63 10.81
CA LYS A 149 -11.67 8.27 11.37
C LYS A 149 -10.72 7.35 10.62
N LEU A 150 -10.77 7.36 9.29
CA LEU A 150 -9.84 6.59 8.45
C LEU A 150 -8.38 6.97 8.75
N HIS A 151 -8.07 8.27 8.82
CA HIS A 151 -6.72 8.75 9.15
C HIS A 151 -6.24 8.27 10.53
N SER A 152 -7.09 8.33 11.56
CA SER A 152 -6.74 7.86 12.91
C SER A 152 -6.54 6.35 12.96
N SER A 153 -7.33 5.57 12.22
CA SER A 153 -7.27 4.10 12.22
C SER A 153 -5.92 3.54 11.76
N LEU A 154 -5.11 4.31 11.01
CA LEU A 154 -3.73 3.95 10.65
C LEU A 154 -2.78 3.83 11.85
N ASN A 155 -3.14 4.40 13.00
CA ASN A 155 -2.36 4.33 14.23
C ASN A 155 -2.95 3.36 15.26
N GLU A 156 -4.05 2.69 14.93
CA GLU A 156 -4.70 1.71 15.79
C GLU A 156 -3.99 0.34 15.74
N LYS A 157 -4.59 -0.67 16.37
CA LYS A 157 -4.04 -2.03 16.46
C LYS A 157 -4.88 -3.08 15.74
N SER A 158 -5.86 -2.65 14.93
CA SER A 158 -6.85 -3.53 14.32
C SER A 158 -6.97 -3.24 12.83
N ILE A 159 -6.79 -4.28 12.01
CA ILE A 159 -7.03 -4.20 10.57
C ILE A 159 -8.54 -4.18 10.29
N GLU A 160 -9.32 -4.88 11.12
CA GLU A 160 -10.78 -4.95 11.01
C GLU A 160 -11.40 -3.55 11.21
N ASP A 161 -10.92 -2.80 12.21
CA ASP A 161 -11.38 -1.42 12.48
C ASP A 161 -10.96 -0.46 11.34
N PHE A 162 -9.74 -0.62 10.82
CA PHE A 162 -9.28 0.13 9.64
C PHE A 162 -10.17 -0.15 8.42
N LEU A 163 -10.48 -1.42 8.13
CA LEU A 163 -11.31 -1.81 6.99
C LEU A 163 -12.74 -1.26 7.11
N SER A 164 -13.30 -1.23 8.32
CA SER A 164 -14.59 -0.61 8.60
C SER A 164 -14.57 0.90 8.31
N CYS A 165 -13.52 1.61 8.76
CA CYS A 165 -13.34 3.03 8.46
C CYS A 165 -13.12 3.29 6.96
N LEU A 166 -12.41 2.38 6.28
CA LEU A 166 -12.17 2.46 4.83
C LEU A 166 -13.46 2.26 4.04
N ASP A 167 -14.31 1.31 4.43
CA ASP A 167 -15.62 1.08 3.81
C ASP A 167 -16.50 2.34 3.96
N SER A 168 -16.57 2.94 5.15
CA SER A 168 -17.32 4.19 5.38
C SER A 168 -16.77 5.37 4.56
N ALA A 169 -15.45 5.53 4.51
CA ALA A 169 -14.82 6.60 3.74
C ALA A 169 -15.04 6.42 2.23
N ALA A 170 -14.95 5.19 1.73
CA ALA A 170 -15.18 4.88 0.32
C ALA A 170 -16.63 5.15 -0.09
N GLU A 171 -17.60 4.79 0.76
CA GLU A 171 -19.02 5.09 0.55
C GLU A 171 -19.28 6.59 0.45
N THR A 172 -18.80 7.38 1.41
CA THR A 172 -18.95 8.85 1.39
C THR A 172 -18.22 9.53 0.22
N CYS A 173 -17.21 8.88 -0.36
CA CYS A 173 -16.46 9.41 -1.51
C CYS A 173 -16.93 8.87 -2.87
N ASP A 174 -18.06 8.14 -2.92
CA ASP A 174 -18.57 7.47 -4.12
C ASP A 174 -17.55 6.51 -4.78
N ILE A 175 -16.67 5.91 -3.96
CA ILE A 175 -15.68 4.92 -4.39
C ILE A 175 -16.26 3.53 -4.22
N MET A 176 -16.65 2.91 -5.34
CA MET A 176 -17.13 1.54 -5.34
C MET A 176 -15.99 0.54 -5.11
N VAL A 177 -15.92 -0.04 -3.90
CA VAL A 177 -14.95 -1.07 -3.53
C VAL A 177 -15.48 -2.46 -3.89
N LYS A 178 -14.80 -3.15 -4.81
CA LYS A 178 -15.14 -4.52 -5.20
C LYS A 178 -14.42 -5.53 -4.32
N ARG A 179 -15.20 -6.25 -3.50
CA ARG A 179 -14.71 -7.41 -2.74
C ARG A 179 -14.42 -8.56 -3.71
N GLY A 180 -13.24 -9.16 -3.58
CA GLY A 180 -12.81 -10.28 -4.41
C GLY A 180 -13.62 -11.53 -4.13
N ASP A 181 -14.01 -12.24 -5.19
CA ASP A 181 -14.53 -13.60 -5.11
C ASP A 181 -13.37 -14.60 -4.95
N LYS A 182 -13.70 -15.88 -4.75
CA LYS A 182 -12.69 -16.94 -4.61
C LYS A 182 -11.76 -17.05 -5.83
N LYS A 183 -12.24 -16.71 -7.03
CA LYS A 183 -11.44 -16.70 -8.26
C LYS A 183 -10.43 -15.55 -8.24
N ARG A 184 -10.86 -14.33 -7.87
CA ARG A 184 -10.01 -13.15 -7.73
C ARG A 184 -8.99 -13.34 -6.63
N GLU A 185 -9.36 -13.89 -5.47
CA GLU A 185 -8.41 -14.19 -4.40
C GLU A 185 -7.28 -15.12 -4.88
N ARG A 186 -7.61 -16.20 -5.59
CA ARG A 186 -6.61 -17.10 -6.20
C ARG A 186 -5.71 -16.39 -7.20
N GLN A 187 -6.29 -15.51 -8.03
CA GLN A 187 -5.52 -14.71 -8.99
C GLN A 187 -4.54 -13.78 -8.28
N ILE A 188 -4.98 -13.09 -7.22
CA ILE A 188 -4.13 -12.19 -6.43
C ILE A 188 -2.98 -12.99 -5.79
N LEU A 189 -3.26 -14.13 -5.17
CA LEU A 189 -2.22 -14.99 -4.59
C LEU A 189 -1.20 -15.43 -5.63
N PHE A 190 -1.67 -15.83 -6.82
CA PHE A 190 -0.79 -16.23 -7.92
C PHE A 190 0.09 -15.06 -8.40
N GLN A 191 -0.51 -13.88 -8.62
CA GLN A 191 0.20 -12.68 -9.06
C GLN A 191 1.24 -12.23 -8.02
N HIS A 192 0.86 -12.22 -6.73
CA HIS A 192 1.77 -11.90 -5.63
C HIS A 192 2.97 -12.84 -5.60
N ARG A 193 2.73 -14.16 -5.70
CA ARG A 193 3.82 -15.15 -5.74
C ARG A 193 4.74 -14.93 -6.94
N GLN A 194 4.17 -14.65 -8.12
CA GLN A 194 4.94 -14.41 -9.33
C GLN A 194 5.82 -13.16 -9.17
N ALA A 195 5.25 -12.05 -8.70
CA ALA A 195 5.98 -10.80 -8.50
C ALA A 195 7.15 -10.96 -7.52
N LEU A 196 6.93 -11.62 -6.37
CA LEU A 196 8.01 -11.89 -5.41
C LEU A 196 9.08 -12.82 -5.98
N ALA A 197 8.69 -13.83 -6.77
CA ALA A 197 9.65 -14.73 -7.41
C ALA A 197 10.47 -14.04 -8.51
N GLU A 198 9.88 -13.10 -9.25
CA GLU A 198 10.59 -12.27 -10.23
C GLU A 198 11.58 -11.32 -9.53
N GLN A 199 11.16 -10.68 -8.44
CA GLN A 199 12.05 -9.86 -7.61
C GLN A 199 13.22 -10.69 -7.05
N LEU A 200 12.95 -11.88 -6.51
CA LEU A 200 13.98 -12.75 -5.94
C LEU A 200 15.07 -13.16 -6.95
N LYS A 201 14.72 -13.32 -8.24
CA LYS A 201 15.70 -13.67 -9.28
C LYS A 201 16.79 -12.62 -9.38
N VAL A 202 16.40 -11.34 -9.38
CA VAL A 202 17.30 -10.20 -9.61
C VAL A 202 17.93 -9.64 -8.34
N THR A 203 17.40 -9.96 -7.15
CA THR A 203 17.95 -9.48 -5.88
C THR A 203 19.32 -10.07 -5.59
N GLU A 204 20.29 -9.22 -5.24
CA GLU A 204 21.62 -9.65 -4.77
C GLU A 204 21.82 -9.40 -3.27
N ASP A 205 21.03 -8.51 -2.66
CA ASP A 205 21.10 -8.22 -1.22
C ASP A 205 20.72 -9.46 -0.38
N PRO A 206 21.62 -9.97 0.48
CA PRO A 206 21.35 -11.17 1.27
C PRO A 206 20.14 -11.06 2.19
N ALA A 207 19.91 -9.88 2.79
CA ALA A 207 18.76 -9.69 3.69
C ALA A 207 17.44 -9.78 2.91
N LEU A 208 17.36 -9.15 1.74
CA LEU A 208 16.20 -9.21 0.86
C LEU A 208 16.01 -10.61 0.24
N ILE A 209 17.08 -11.33 -0.11
CA ILE A 209 17.01 -12.74 -0.55
C ILE A 209 16.34 -13.60 0.52
N LEU A 210 16.81 -13.50 1.77
CA LEU A 210 16.25 -14.26 2.90
C LEU A 210 14.79 -13.88 3.14
N HIS A 211 14.47 -12.59 3.10
CA HIS A 211 13.13 -12.08 3.29
C HIS A 211 12.15 -12.64 2.25
N LEU A 212 12.44 -12.44 0.97
CA LEU A 212 11.60 -12.89 -0.15
C LEU A 212 11.44 -14.41 -0.16
N THR A 213 12.52 -15.15 0.10
CA THR A 213 12.47 -16.62 0.17
C THR A 213 11.58 -17.09 1.31
N SER A 214 11.70 -16.50 2.50
CA SER A 214 10.88 -16.83 3.67
C SER A 214 9.40 -16.57 3.43
N VAL A 215 9.05 -15.44 2.82
CA VAL A 215 7.66 -15.09 2.47
C VAL A 215 7.11 -16.02 1.39
N LEU A 216 7.90 -16.39 0.39
CA LEU A 216 7.50 -17.33 -0.66
C LEU A 216 7.29 -18.76 -0.14
N LEU A 217 8.13 -19.24 0.78
CA LEU A 217 7.95 -20.53 1.45
C LEU A 217 6.73 -20.52 2.37
N PHE A 218 6.50 -19.42 3.09
CA PHE A 218 5.29 -19.23 3.89
C PHE A 218 4.05 -19.34 3.00
N GLN A 219 4.02 -18.60 1.89
CA GLN A 219 2.88 -18.62 0.97
C GLN A 219 2.67 -19.98 0.32
N SER A 220 3.75 -20.72 0.03
CA SER A 220 3.67 -22.05 -0.57
C SER A 220 3.12 -23.11 0.41
N SER A 221 3.43 -22.99 1.70
CA SER A 221 3.03 -23.96 2.73
C SER A 221 1.68 -23.65 3.38
N THR A 222 1.25 -22.39 3.42
CA THR A 222 0.01 -21.95 4.08
C THR A 222 -1.09 -21.53 3.12
N HIS A 223 -0.77 -21.41 1.82
CA HIS A 223 -1.64 -20.82 0.79
C HIS A 223 -2.15 -19.41 1.14
N SER A 224 -1.44 -18.69 2.01
CA SER A 224 -1.78 -17.34 2.44
C SER A 224 -0.62 -16.38 2.13
N MET A 225 -0.92 -15.17 1.66
CA MET A 225 0.11 -14.15 1.46
C MET A 225 0.44 -13.43 2.76
N LEU A 226 1.67 -12.94 2.86
CA LEU A 226 2.17 -12.26 4.05
C LEU A 226 2.90 -10.98 3.65
N HIS A 227 2.54 -9.87 4.29
CA HIS A 227 3.26 -8.61 4.19
C HIS A 227 3.97 -8.36 5.52
N ALA A 228 5.29 -8.55 5.54
CA ALA A 228 6.06 -8.55 6.77
C ALA A 228 7.27 -7.61 6.69
N PRO A 229 7.64 -6.95 7.81
CA PRO A 229 8.91 -6.25 7.88
C PRO A 229 10.07 -7.25 8.07
N GLY A 230 11.29 -6.88 7.69
CA GLY A 230 12.48 -7.73 7.82
C GLY A 230 12.72 -8.28 9.23
N ARG A 231 12.38 -7.52 10.27
CA ARG A 231 12.49 -7.94 11.68
C ARG A 231 11.61 -9.14 12.07
N CYS A 232 10.59 -9.47 11.29
CA CYS A 232 9.71 -10.61 11.52
C CYS A 232 10.18 -11.89 10.80
N VAL A 233 11.26 -11.81 10.00
CA VAL A 233 11.80 -12.95 9.24
C VAL A 233 12.19 -14.13 10.16
N PRO A 234 12.83 -13.95 11.32
CA PRO A 234 13.14 -15.05 12.23
C PRO A 234 11.90 -15.84 12.67
N GLN A 235 10.79 -15.15 12.94
CA GLN A 235 9.53 -15.77 13.36
C GLN A 235 8.84 -16.49 12.20
N ILE A 236 8.96 -15.96 10.97
CA ILE A 236 8.50 -16.67 9.77
C ILE A 236 9.28 -17.98 9.59
N ILE A 237 10.61 -17.94 9.71
CA ILE A 237 11.46 -19.14 9.61
C ILE A 237 11.11 -20.16 10.72
N ALA A 238 10.90 -19.70 11.95
CA ALA A 238 10.49 -20.56 13.05
C ALA A 238 9.15 -21.28 12.78
N LEU A 239 8.18 -20.58 12.19
CA LEU A 239 6.90 -21.18 11.78
C LEU A 239 7.10 -22.23 10.67
N LEU A 240 7.99 -21.95 9.72
CA LEU A 240 8.29 -22.83 8.61
C LEU A 240 8.92 -24.16 9.04
N LYS A 241 9.56 -24.25 10.20
CA LYS A 241 10.15 -25.50 10.74
C LYS A 241 9.22 -26.70 10.66
N SER A 242 7.91 -26.49 10.89
CA SER A 242 6.89 -27.56 10.86
C SER A 242 6.26 -27.80 9.48
N LYS A 243 6.69 -27.05 8.45
CA LYS A 243 6.02 -26.93 7.15
C LYS A 243 6.93 -27.21 5.95
N ILE A 244 8.24 -27.29 6.17
CA ILE A 244 9.23 -27.56 5.12
C ILE A 244 10.19 -28.67 5.58
N PRO A 245 10.89 -29.35 4.65
CA PRO A 245 11.92 -30.33 4.98
C PRO A 245 13.03 -29.77 5.91
N GLU A 246 13.55 -30.63 6.79
CA GLU A 246 14.52 -30.23 7.84
C GLU A 246 15.84 -29.68 7.27
N ASP A 247 16.30 -30.22 6.14
CA ASP A 247 17.46 -29.74 5.40
C ASP A 247 17.25 -28.30 4.90
N GLN A 248 16.08 -28.00 4.36
CA GLN A 248 15.72 -26.64 3.90
C GLN A 248 15.64 -25.66 5.07
N HIS A 249 15.00 -26.07 6.18
CA HIS A 249 14.91 -25.24 7.38
C HIS A 249 16.29 -24.96 7.97
N THR A 250 17.16 -25.98 8.06
CA THR A 250 18.53 -25.83 8.57
C THR A 250 19.34 -24.84 7.71
N LEU A 251 19.18 -24.91 6.39
CA LEU A 251 19.81 -23.97 5.46
C LEU A 251 19.32 -22.52 5.69
N LEU A 252 18.02 -22.30 5.87
CA LEU A 252 17.46 -20.98 6.19
C LEU A 252 18.01 -20.41 7.49
N VAL A 253 18.07 -21.23 8.55
CA VAL A 253 18.60 -20.80 9.85
C VAL A 253 20.09 -20.44 9.76
N LYS A 254 20.89 -21.24 9.03
CA LYS A 254 22.30 -20.92 8.77
C LYS A 254 22.45 -19.58 8.06
N TYR A 255 21.67 -19.36 7.01
CA TYR A 255 21.72 -18.12 6.23
C TYR A 255 21.22 -16.92 7.04
N GLN A 256 20.17 -17.09 7.85
CA GLN A 256 19.73 -16.07 8.81
C GLN A 256 20.85 -15.65 9.75
N GLY A 257 21.59 -16.60 10.33
CA GLY A 257 22.72 -16.30 11.21
C GLY A 257 23.82 -15.49 10.52
N LEU A 258 24.10 -15.78 9.25
CA LEU A 258 25.05 -15.02 8.43
C LEU A 258 24.54 -13.59 8.14
N VAL A 259 23.26 -13.44 7.76
CA VAL A 259 22.65 -12.13 7.49
C VAL A 259 22.66 -11.25 8.74
N VAL A 260 22.28 -11.80 9.91
CA VAL A 260 22.31 -11.05 11.16
C VAL A 260 23.73 -10.59 11.51
N ARG A 261 24.73 -11.48 11.38
CA ARG A 261 26.13 -11.10 11.55
C ARG A 261 26.50 -9.97 10.61
N HIS A 262 26.20 -10.09 9.32
CA HIS A 262 26.52 -9.07 8.32
C HIS A 262 25.91 -7.70 8.64
N LEU A 263 24.62 -7.65 9.02
CA LEU A 263 23.92 -6.41 9.36
C LEU A 263 24.48 -5.74 10.63
N VAL A 264 24.87 -6.52 11.64
CA VAL A 264 25.47 -5.97 12.88
C VAL A 264 26.82 -5.31 12.58
N HIS A 265 27.67 -5.91 11.75
CA HIS A 265 28.96 -5.33 11.38
C HIS A 265 28.81 -4.07 10.52
N GLN A 266 27.84 -4.03 9.59
CA GLN A 266 27.55 -2.82 8.84
C GLN A 266 27.15 -1.66 9.75
N ASN A 267 26.27 -1.91 10.73
CA ASN A 267 25.82 -0.86 11.65
C ASN A 267 26.95 -0.30 12.53
N LYS A 268 27.91 -1.14 12.96
CA LYS A 268 29.09 -0.70 13.72
C LYS A 268 29.97 0.26 12.92
N LYS A 269 30.24 -0.04 11.63
CA LYS A 269 31.05 0.82 10.76
C LYS A 269 30.42 2.19 10.47
N THR A 270 29.10 2.32 10.50
CA THR A 270 28.40 3.61 10.34
C THR A 270 28.32 4.46 11.63
N GLY A 271 28.70 3.93 12.79
CA GLY A 271 28.53 4.59 14.09
C GLY A 271 29.82 5.01 14.81
N GLN A 272 30.99 4.71 14.26
CA GLN A 272 32.28 5.14 14.81
C GLN A 272 32.76 6.42 14.10
N GLU A 273 32.76 7.54 14.82
CA GLU A 273 33.68 8.65 14.53
C GLU A 273 35.12 8.11 14.74
N GLU A 274 35.98 8.33 13.74
CA GLU A 274 37.34 7.77 13.65
C GLU A 274 38.19 8.10 14.90
N ASP A 275 38.46 7.11 15.76
CA ASP A 275 39.46 7.19 16.83
C ASP A 275 40.77 6.51 16.35
N PRO A 276 41.92 7.20 16.24
CA PRO A 276 43.12 6.72 15.51
C PRO A 276 43.91 5.57 16.17
N LEU A 277 43.36 4.88 17.18
CA LEU A 277 44.09 3.91 18.01
C LEU A 277 43.67 2.43 17.80
N SER A 278 42.81 2.10 16.82
CA SER A 278 42.25 0.76 16.61
C SER A 278 42.92 -0.13 15.55
N ASN A 279 44.10 0.23 15.04
CA ASN A 279 44.68 -0.39 13.82
C ASN A 279 45.01 -1.91 13.88
N GLU A 280 45.13 -2.53 15.06
CA GLU A 280 45.41 -3.99 15.14
C GLU A 280 44.13 -4.85 15.24
N LEU A 281 43.06 -4.33 15.85
CA LEU A 281 41.76 -5.01 15.98
C LEU A 281 40.94 -4.94 14.68
N ASP A 282 41.18 -3.95 13.83
CA ASP A 282 40.49 -3.79 12.54
C ASP A 282 40.82 -4.91 11.54
N SER A 283 42.03 -5.47 11.58
CA SER A 283 42.47 -6.48 10.59
C SER A 283 41.76 -7.84 10.72
N GLU A 284 41.52 -8.29 11.95
CA GLU A 284 40.79 -9.53 12.24
C GLU A 284 39.26 -9.36 12.04
N GLU A 285 38.72 -8.18 12.38
CA GLU A 285 37.32 -7.85 12.12
C GLU A 285 37.03 -7.70 10.63
N GLU A 286 37.97 -7.19 9.83
CA GLU A 286 37.84 -7.11 8.37
C GLU A 286 37.90 -8.49 7.70
N ASP A 287 38.79 -9.38 8.14
CA ASP A 287 38.88 -10.73 7.57
C ASP A 287 37.64 -11.57 7.89
N SER A 288 37.11 -11.47 9.12
CA SER A 288 35.85 -12.13 9.53
C SER A 288 34.61 -11.57 8.80
N THR A 289 34.62 -10.29 8.45
CA THR A 289 33.56 -9.66 7.63
C THR A 289 33.65 -10.12 6.18
N SER A 290 34.87 -10.24 5.64
CA SER A 290 35.13 -10.69 4.27
C SER A 290 34.69 -12.13 4.04
N THR A 291 34.98 -13.02 5.00
CA THR A 291 34.59 -14.43 5.01
C THR A 291 33.07 -14.57 5.10
N THR A 292 32.42 -13.85 6.02
CA THR A 292 30.95 -13.83 6.14
C THR A 292 30.28 -13.40 4.83
N ARG A 293 30.83 -12.40 4.13
CA ARG A 293 30.28 -11.93 2.84
C ARG A 293 30.44 -12.98 1.73
N LYS A 294 31.58 -13.66 1.66
CA LYS A 294 31.80 -14.76 0.69
C LYS A 294 30.82 -15.91 0.93
N GLU A 295 30.66 -16.35 2.18
CA GLU A 295 29.68 -17.40 2.53
C GLU A 295 28.24 -17.02 2.16
N LEU A 296 27.85 -15.76 2.37
CA LEU A 296 26.54 -15.26 1.95
C LEU A 296 26.36 -15.32 0.43
N GLN A 297 27.39 -14.95 -0.35
CA GLN A 297 27.33 -15.01 -1.81
C GLN A 297 27.21 -16.45 -2.31
N GLU A 298 27.98 -17.37 -1.74
CA GLU A 298 27.94 -18.80 -2.09
C GLU A 298 26.57 -19.42 -1.82
N LEU A 299 26.00 -19.15 -0.63
CA LEU A 299 24.71 -19.73 -0.23
C LEU A 299 23.50 -19.05 -0.86
N SER A 300 23.63 -17.83 -1.40
CA SER A 300 22.52 -17.07 -1.99
C SER A 300 21.80 -17.83 -3.10
N SER A 301 22.54 -18.55 -3.94
CA SER A 301 21.97 -19.36 -5.02
C SER A 301 21.10 -20.50 -4.47
N SER A 302 21.61 -21.25 -3.49
CA SER A 302 20.91 -22.34 -2.81
C SER A 302 19.64 -21.85 -2.10
N ILE A 303 19.68 -20.68 -1.47
CA ILE A 303 18.49 -20.09 -0.82
C ILE A 303 17.42 -19.72 -1.85
N LYS A 304 17.80 -19.08 -2.95
CA LYS A 304 16.85 -18.76 -4.04
C LYS A 304 16.22 -20.04 -4.62
N ASP A 305 17.00 -21.09 -4.76
CA ASP A 305 16.56 -22.35 -5.34
C ASP A 305 15.48 -23.07 -4.54
N LEU A 306 15.39 -22.84 -3.23
CA LEU A 306 14.33 -23.41 -2.36
C LEU A 306 12.92 -23.12 -2.90
N VAL A 307 12.73 -21.96 -3.54
CA VAL A 307 11.43 -21.52 -4.06
C VAL A 307 11.37 -21.45 -5.59
N LEU A 308 12.51 -21.29 -6.26
CA LEU A 308 12.56 -21.19 -7.73
C LEU A 308 12.62 -22.56 -8.42
N LYS A 309 13.23 -23.58 -7.79
CA LYS A 309 13.37 -24.93 -8.38
C LYS A 309 12.35 -25.95 -7.87
N SER A 310 11.55 -25.63 -6.85
CA SER A 310 10.55 -26.53 -6.24
C SER A 310 9.43 -27.00 -7.20
N ARG A 311 9.42 -26.53 -8.46
CA ARG A 311 8.41 -26.85 -9.47
C ARG A 311 8.61 -28.19 -10.22
N LYS A 312 9.59 -29.03 -9.85
CA LYS A 312 9.81 -30.33 -10.53
C LYS A 312 9.28 -31.57 -9.80
N SER A 313 8.73 -31.48 -8.59
CA SER A 313 8.22 -32.65 -7.86
C SER A 313 6.87 -32.38 -7.20
N SER A 314 5.79 -32.39 -7.99
CA SER A 314 4.40 -32.70 -7.57
C SER A 314 3.40 -32.31 -8.67
N MET A 315 3.43 -33.05 -9.78
CA MET A 315 2.25 -33.26 -10.62
C MET A 315 2.09 -34.77 -10.79
N THR A 316 1.80 -35.45 -9.69
CA THR A 316 1.32 -36.83 -9.65
C THR A 316 0.60 -37.03 -8.32
N GLU A 317 -0.67 -37.45 -8.42
CA GLU A 317 -1.52 -38.12 -7.40
C GLU A 317 -2.04 -37.20 -6.27
N GLU A 318 -3.34 -37.00 -6.00
CA GLU A 318 -4.64 -37.58 -6.41
C GLU A 318 -5.68 -36.44 -6.59
#